data_AF-A0A355E4F3-F1
#
_entry.id   AF-A0A355E4F3-F1
#
_cell.length_a   1.000
_cell.length_b   1.000
_cell.length_c   1.000
_cell.angle_alpha   90.00
_cell.angle_beta   90.00
_cell.angle_gamma   90.00
#
_symmetry.space_group_name_H-M   'P 1'
#
loop_
_entity.id
_entity.type
_entity.pdbx_description
1 polymer ?
#
loop_
_entity_poly.entity_id
_entity_poly.type
_entity_poly.pdbx_seq_one_letter_code
_entity_poly.pdbx_strand_id
1 'polypeptide(L)'
;MLALGAGVWAGAESETASGPAAAPVLPVSSVEPLKPPATAAPDPWRPPAPPAHAKRELETASDLAADLQQVVRFLEEGQAYYRAFQKGSHSVEENKRFLRFLESYEAEAAVAKKEVDALRKWVHERGGLEQGAR
;
A
#
# COMPACT_ATOMS: atom_id res chain seq x y z
N MET A 1 -6.93 28.47 -52.03
CA MET A 1 -6.69 27.07 -51.62
C MET A 1 -8.07 26.40 -51.59
N LEU A 2 -8.47 25.72 -52.68
CA LEU A 2 -8.39 24.26 -52.86
C LEU A 2 -9.19 23.54 -51.77
N ALA A 3 -10.50 23.26 -51.93
CA ALA A 3 -11.19 22.33 -52.85
C ALA A 3 -11.24 20.88 -52.34
N LEU A 4 -12.39 20.25 -52.63
CA LEU A 4 -12.72 18.81 -52.62
C LEU A 4 -13.07 18.22 -51.24
N GLY A 5 -14.13 17.43 -51.10
CA GLY A 5 -15.01 16.81 -52.10
C GLY A 5 -15.67 15.60 -51.44
N ALA A 6 -16.96 15.44 -51.68
CA ALA A 6 -17.71 14.26 -51.29
C ALA A 6 -17.14 12.99 -51.93
N GLY A 7 -17.21 11.86 -51.22
CA GLY A 7 -16.83 10.56 -51.74
C GLY A 7 -17.28 9.42 -50.83
N VAL A 8 -18.53 9.01 -50.95
CA VAL A 8 -18.99 7.66 -50.60
C VAL A 8 -18.56 6.74 -51.73
N TRP A 9 -17.79 5.69 -51.46
CA TRP A 9 -17.71 4.49 -52.32
C TRP A 9 -17.59 3.23 -51.47
N ALA A 10 -18.47 2.28 -51.78
CA ALA A 10 -18.51 0.91 -51.30
C ALA A 10 -17.53 0.02 -52.09
N GLY A 11 -17.15 -1.11 -51.48
CA GLY A 11 -16.47 -2.25 -52.13
C GLY A 11 -16.26 -3.33 -51.06
N ALA A 12 -17.13 -4.33 -50.94
CA ALA A 12 -17.26 -5.53 -51.76
C ALA A 12 -16.14 -6.57 -51.55
N GLU A 13 -16.40 -7.46 -50.57
CA GLU A 13 -16.37 -8.95 -50.59
C GLU A 13 -15.26 -9.71 -51.35
N SER A 14 -14.67 -10.71 -50.64
CA SER A 14 -14.46 -12.13 -51.04
C SER A 14 -13.22 -12.70 -50.30
N GLU A 15 -13.37 -13.67 -49.38
CA GLU A 15 -13.19 -15.13 -49.61
C GLU A 15 -11.74 -15.52 -49.97
N THR A 16 -11.05 -16.55 -49.45
CA THR A 16 -11.37 -17.78 -48.71
C THR A 16 -10.10 -18.37 -48.04
N ALA A 17 -10.35 -19.12 -46.96
CA ALA A 17 -9.73 -20.39 -46.53
C ALA A 17 -8.20 -20.64 -46.53
N SER A 18 -7.68 -21.00 -45.35
CA SER A 18 -7.05 -22.32 -45.11
C SER A 18 -6.81 -22.53 -43.60
N GLY A 19 -7.38 -23.58 -42.99
CA GLY A 19 -7.07 -24.01 -41.61
C GLY A 19 -5.89 -25.00 -41.57
N PRO A 20 -5.72 -25.83 -40.52
CA PRO A 20 -5.98 -25.65 -39.09
C PRO A 20 -4.73 -26.03 -38.23
N ALA A 21 -4.56 -25.49 -37.01
CA ALA A 21 -3.68 -26.12 -36.02
C ALA A 21 -4.08 -25.74 -34.60
N ALA A 22 -4.57 -26.73 -33.86
CA ALA A 22 -4.91 -26.64 -32.46
C ALA A 22 -3.67 -26.34 -31.60
N ALA A 23 -3.81 -25.37 -30.68
CA ALA A 23 -2.96 -25.26 -29.50
C ALA A 23 -3.87 -25.15 -28.26
N PRO A 24 -3.55 -25.87 -27.17
CA PRO A 24 -4.46 -26.09 -26.05
C PRO A 24 -4.66 -24.81 -25.23
N VAL A 25 -5.92 -24.40 -25.09
CA VAL A 25 -6.33 -23.38 -24.11
C VAL A 25 -6.19 -23.98 -22.71
N LEU A 26 -5.16 -23.55 -21.99
CA LEU A 26 -5.09 -23.77 -20.54
C LEU A 26 -6.30 -23.06 -19.91
N PRO A 27 -7.01 -23.68 -18.95
CA PRO A 27 -8.03 -22.97 -18.20
C PRO A 27 -7.33 -21.87 -17.39
N VAL A 28 -7.54 -20.62 -17.78
CA VAL A 28 -7.33 -19.49 -16.89
C VAL A 28 -8.28 -19.73 -15.71
N SER A 29 -7.74 -20.25 -14.62
CA SER A 29 -8.36 -20.11 -13.31
C SER A 29 -8.59 -18.62 -13.12
N SER A 30 -9.85 -18.21 -13.14
CA SER A 30 -10.29 -16.91 -12.66
C SER A 30 -9.75 -16.74 -11.25
N VAL A 31 -8.63 -16.01 -11.12
CA VAL A 31 -8.23 -15.46 -9.84
C VAL A 31 -9.21 -14.34 -9.58
N GLU A 32 -10.24 -14.67 -8.81
CA GLU A 32 -11.13 -13.71 -8.19
C GLU A 32 -10.26 -12.63 -7.53
N PRO A 33 -10.39 -11.34 -7.89
CA PRO A 33 -9.66 -10.31 -7.19
C PRO A 33 -10.23 -10.28 -5.77
N LEU A 34 -9.46 -10.83 -4.82
CA LEU A 34 -9.68 -10.67 -3.40
C LEU A 34 -9.81 -9.17 -3.15
N LYS A 35 -11.06 -8.71 -3.01
CA LYS A 35 -11.40 -7.38 -2.58
C LYS A 35 -10.58 -7.14 -1.30
N PRO A 36 -9.64 -6.18 -1.28
CA PRO A 36 -8.97 -5.85 -0.03
C PRO A 36 -10.08 -5.53 0.99
N PRO A 37 -9.96 -5.96 2.25
CA PRO A 37 -10.94 -5.61 3.26
C PRO A 37 -11.12 -4.10 3.15
N ALA A 38 -12.37 -3.66 3.00
CA ALA A 38 -12.68 -2.25 2.98
C ALA A 38 -12.22 -1.71 4.34
N THR A 39 -10.99 -1.19 4.38
CA THR A 39 -10.47 -0.44 5.50
C THR A 39 -11.40 0.76 5.57
N ALA A 40 -12.38 0.70 6.47
CA ALA A 40 -13.23 1.83 6.78
C ALA A 40 -12.30 3.03 6.94
N ALA A 41 -12.59 4.12 6.23
CA ALA A 41 -11.79 5.32 6.32
C ALA A 41 -11.58 5.64 7.81
N PRO A 42 -10.33 5.82 8.26
CA PRO A 42 -10.06 6.00 9.67
C PRO A 42 -10.82 7.23 10.18
N ASP A 43 -11.59 7.05 11.24
CA ASP A 43 -12.28 8.16 11.90
C ASP A 43 -11.22 9.09 12.50
N PRO A 44 -11.06 10.33 11.98
CA PRO A 44 -10.00 11.22 12.43
C PRO A 44 -10.21 11.69 13.88
N TRP A 45 -11.37 11.45 14.49
CA TRP A 45 -11.65 11.85 15.87
C TRP A 45 -11.39 10.75 16.89
N ARG A 46 -11.04 9.54 16.43
CA ARG A 46 -10.77 8.40 17.31
C ARG A 46 -9.27 8.16 17.39
N PRO A 47 -8.67 8.02 18.59
CA PRO A 47 -7.28 7.64 18.70
C PRO A 47 -7.08 6.25 18.08
N PRO A 48 -6.07 6.07 17.21
CA PRO A 48 -5.76 4.77 16.64
C PRO A 48 -5.24 3.84 17.73
N ALA A 49 -5.48 2.54 17.57
CA ALA A 49 -4.97 1.54 18.49
C ALA A 49 -3.47 1.31 18.21
N PRO A 50 -2.61 1.26 19.24
CA PRO A 50 -1.20 0.96 19.04
C PRO A 50 -1.03 -0.43 18.42
N PRO A 51 -0.01 -0.62 17.57
CA PRO A 51 0.28 -1.92 16.98
C PRO A 51 0.51 -2.96 18.08
N ALA A 52 -0.11 -4.13 17.92
CA ALA A 52 0.08 -5.22 18.83
C ALA A 52 1.39 -5.94 18.47
N HIS A 53 2.52 -5.41 18.96
CA HIS A 53 3.85 -6.05 18.97
C HIS A 53 3.87 -7.28 19.89
N ALA A 54 2.93 -8.19 19.70
CA ALA A 54 2.75 -9.34 20.57
C ALA A 54 3.81 -10.39 20.21
N LYS A 55 5.04 -10.22 20.68
CA LYS A 55 6.13 -11.23 20.69
C LYS A 55 6.11 -12.15 19.45
N ARG A 56 5.98 -11.58 18.26
CA ARG A 56 5.96 -12.36 17.03
C ARG A 56 7.40 -12.73 16.73
N GLU A 57 7.68 -14.02 16.65
CA GLU A 57 8.86 -14.49 15.92
C GLU A 57 8.61 -14.07 14.46
N LEU A 58 9.22 -12.95 14.06
CA LEU A 58 9.18 -12.45 12.69
C LEU A 58 10.13 -13.31 11.86
N GLU A 59 9.74 -14.57 11.63
CA GLU A 59 10.59 -15.57 10.98
C GLU A 59 10.66 -15.37 9.46
N THR A 60 9.66 -14.70 8.88
CA THR A 60 9.58 -14.47 7.43
C THR A 60 9.55 -12.99 7.07
N ALA A 61 9.98 -12.67 5.85
CA ALA A 61 9.92 -11.30 5.30
C ALA A 61 8.47 -10.79 5.19
N SER A 62 7.50 -11.69 4.97
CA SER A 62 6.08 -11.35 4.93
C SER A 62 5.55 -10.94 6.29
N ASP A 63 5.99 -11.60 7.36
CA ASP A 63 5.60 -11.26 8.73
C ASP A 63 6.17 -9.90 9.13
N LEU A 64 7.44 -9.64 8.79
CA LEU A 64 8.05 -8.33 8.98
C LEU A 64 7.33 -7.22 8.20
N ALA A 65 6.95 -7.48 6.94
CA ALA A 65 6.23 -6.51 6.12
C ALA A 65 4.84 -6.22 6.69
N ALA A 66 4.13 -7.24 7.16
CA ALA A 66 2.82 -7.08 7.80
C ALA A 66 2.92 -6.28 9.10
N ASP A 67 3.97 -6.50 9.90
CA ASP A 67 4.22 -5.76 11.14
C ASP A 67 4.53 -4.27 10.86
N LEU A 68 5.46 -4.00 9.95
CA LEU A 68 5.76 -2.63 9.49
C LEU A 68 4.53 -1.94 8.93
N GLN A 69 3.67 -2.65 8.21
CA GLN A 69 2.42 -2.09 7.69
C GLN A 69 1.48 -1.66 8.83
N GLN A 70 1.43 -2.39 9.95
CA GLN A 70 0.63 -2.00 11.12
C GLN A 70 1.19 -0.74 11.79
N VAL A 71 2.52 -0.67 11.93
CA VAL A 71 3.20 0.51 12.48
C VAL A 71 2.99 1.75 11.60
N VAL A 72 3.19 1.63 10.28
CA VAL A 72 2.95 2.72 9.34
C VAL A 72 1.52 3.21 9.41
N ARG A 73 0.55 2.29 9.41
CA ARG A 73 -0.86 2.63 9.51
C ARG A 73 -1.17 3.39 10.81
N PHE A 74 -0.65 2.92 11.95
CA PHE A 74 -0.83 3.60 13.23
C PHE A 74 -0.25 5.03 13.22
N LEU A 75 0.94 5.22 12.62
CA LEU A 75 1.56 6.54 12.52
C LEU A 75 0.79 7.47 11.57
N GLU A 76 0.29 6.98 10.44
CA GLU A 76 -0.51 7.76 9.49
C GLU A 76 -1.86 8.19 10.10
N GLU A 77 -2.59 7.25 10.70
CA GLU A 77 -3.84 7.53 11.41
C GLU A 77 -3.59 8.46 12.60
N GLY A 78 -2.45 8.31 13.29
CA GLY A 78 -2.03 9.17 14.38
C GLY A 78 -1.80 10.61 13.96
N GLN A 79 -1.23 10.86 12.78
CA GLN A 79 -1.09 12.22 12.25
C GLN A 79 -2.44 12.86 11.94
N ALA A 80 -3.38 12.10 11.38
CA ALA A 80 -4.73 12.57 11.12
C ALA A 80 -5.45 12.92 12.45
N TYR A 81 -5.35 12.03 13.44
CA TYR A 81 -5.91 12.25 14.78
C TYR A 81 -5.30 13.46 15.48
N TYR A 82 -3.98 13.63 15.42
CA TYR A 82 -3.29 14.80 15.98
C TYR A 82 -3.81 16.11 15.37
N ARG A 83 -3.93 16.17 14.04
CA ARG A 83 -4.45 17.36 13.35
C ARG A 83 -5.92 17.64 13.66
N ALA A 84 -6.73 16.60 13.86
CA ALA A 84 -8.12 16.75 14.29
C ALA A 84 -8.19 17.28 15.74
N PHE A 85 -7.36 16.74 16.63
CA PHE A 85 -7.28 17.17 18.02
C PHE A 85 -6.75 18.60 18.18
N GLN A 86 -6.00 19.15 17.22
CA GLN A 86 -5.63 20.58 17.27
C GLN A 86 -6.81 21.54 17.09
N LYS A 87 -7.98 21.06 16.65
CA LYS A 87 -9.15 21.89 16.37
C LYS A 87 -10.18 21.74 17.50
N GLY A 88 -10.50 22.85 18.15
CA GLY A 88 -11.58 22.95 19.12
C GLY A 88 -11.15 22.99 20.58
N SER A 89 -12.13 22.91 21.48
CA SER A 89 -11.94 22.82 22.92
C SER A 89 -12.24 21.39 23.38
N HIS A 90 -11.32 20.79 24.12
CA HIS A 90 -11.41 19.40 24.56
C HIS A 90 -11.69 19.31 26.05
N SER A 91 -12.48 18.33 26.44
CA SER A 91 -12.67 17.94 27.82
C SER A 91 -11.36 17.41 28.45
N VAL A 92 -11.31 17.37 29.77
CA VAL A 92 -10.17 16.82 30.52
C VAL A 92 -9.95 15.34 30.18
N GLU A 93 -11.04 14.59 29.98
CA GLU A 93 -11.04 13.19 29.61
C GLU A 93 -10.51 12.96 28.19
N GLU A 94 -10.81 13.85 27.25
CA GLU A 94 -10.24 13.84 25.90
C GLU A 94 -8.75 14.16 25.92
N ASN A 95 -8.33 15.17 26.68
CA ASN A 95 -6.92 15.48 26.88
C ASN A 95 -6.14 14.30 27.46
N LYS A 96 -6.68 13.61 28.48
CA LYS A 96 -6.05 12.41 29.06
C LYS A 96 -5.87 11.29 28.03
N ARG A 97 -6.87 11.06 27.17
CA ARG A 97 -6.80 10.07 26.09
C ARG A 97 -5.77 10.47 25.04
N PHE A 98 -5.71 11.75 24.69
CA PHE A 98 -4.74 12.28 23.75
C PHE A 98 -3.30 12.17 24.27
N LEU A 99 -3.04 12.44 25.55
CA LEU A 99 -1.71 12.27 26.14
C LEU A 99 -1.23 10.81 26.08
N ARG A 100 -2.10 9.84 26.41
CA ARG A 100 -1.77 8.41 26.26
C ARG A 100 -1.50 8.01 24.81
N PHE A 101 -2.24 8.61 23.87
CA PHE A 101 -1.97 8.45 22.46
C PHE A 101 -0.59 9.01 22.09
N LEU A 102 -0.22 10.20 22.56
CA LEU A 102 1.10 10.78 22.27
C LEU A 102 2.23 9.91 22.80
N GLU A 103 2.12 9.39 24.03
CA GLU A 103 3.11 8.48 24.61
C GLU A 103 3.34 7.24 23.74
N SER A 104 2.25 6.62 23.26
CA SER A 104 2.34 5.45 22.38
C SER A 104 2.81 5.81 20.97
N TYR A 105 2.37 6.94 20.42
CA TYR A 105 2.80 7.46 19.13
C TYR A 105 4.31 7.74 19.08
N GLU A 106 4.85 8.40 20.12
CA GLU A 106 6.28 8.70 20.20
C GLU A 106 7.13 7.45 20.38
N ALA A 107 6.67 6.48 21.18
CA ALA A 107 7.34 5.20 21.34
C ALA A 107 7.45 4.45 20.01
N GLU A 108 6.33 4.34 19.28
CA GLU A 108 6.30 3.66 17.97
C GLU A 108 7.11 4.40 16.92
N ALA A 109 7.05 5.73 16.88
CA ALA A 109 7.86 6.53 15.95
C ALA A 109 9.37 6.34 16.19
N ALA A 110 9.79 6.21 17.46
CA ALA A 110 11.18 5.94 17.80
C ALA A 110 11.63 4.53 17.38
N VAL A 111 10.76 3.53 17.51
CA VAL A 111 11.02 2.16 17.03
C VAL A 111 11.12 2.14 15.51
N ALA A 112 10.11 2.67 14.82
CA ALA A 112 10.08 2.75 13.36
C ALA A 112 11.32 3.45 12.78
N LYS A 113 11.78 4.54 13.43
CA LYS A 113 13.03 5.21 13.02
C LYS A 113 14.24 4.28 13.09
N LYS A 114 14.39 3.53 14.17
CA LYS A 114 15.51 2.57 14.33
C LYS A 114 15.44 1.46 13.29
N GLU A 115 14.25 0.95 13.00
CA GLU A 115 14.04 -0.09 11.99
C GLU A 115 14.35 0.40 10.59
N VAL A 116 13.92 1.62 10.24
CA VAL A 116 14.27 2.25 8.96
C VAL A 116 15.78 2.45 8.82
N ASP A 117 16.45 2.91 9.88
CA ASP A 117 17.91 3.08 9.86
C ASP A 117 18.64 1.74 9.71
N ALA A 118 18.18 0.69 10.41
CA ALA A 118 18.70 -0.66 10.27
C ALA A 118 18.49 -1.23 8.85
N LEU A 119 17.30 -1.06 8.28
CA LEU A 119 16.98 -1.47 6.91
C LEU A 119 17.84 -0.71 5.89
N ARG A 120 18.01 0.60 6.05
CA ARG A 120 18.88 1.41 5.18
C ARG A 120 20.32 0.92 5.21
N LYS A 121 20.84 0.64 6.41
CA LYS A 121 22.18 0.07 6.58
C LYS A 121 22.31 -1.28 5.87
N TRP A 122 21.35 -2.18 6.08
CA TRP A 122 21.34 -3.50 5.44
C TRP A 122 21.26 -3.42 3.90
N VAL A 123 20.39 -2.56 3.36
CA VAL A 123 20.26 -2.32 1.92
C VAL A 123 21.57 -1.79 1.34
N HIS A 124 22.26 -0.90 2.05
CA HIS A 124 23.54 -0.37 1.60
C HIS A 124 24.65 -1.44 1.62
N GLU A 125 24.72 -2.23 2.69
CA GLU A 125 25.72 -3.31 2.84
C GLU A 125 25.50 -4.46 1.84
N ARG A 126 24.25 -4.84 1.55
CA ARG A 126 23.94 -5.86 0.54
C ARG A 126 23.96 -5.33 -0.89
N GLY A 127 23.55 -4.09 -1.11
CA GLY A 127 23.61 -3.43 -2.42
C GLY A 127 25.03 -3.15 -2.89
N GLY A 128 25.98 -2.96 -1.96
CA GLY A 128 27.41 -2.81 -2.26
C GLY A 128 28.11 -4.08 -2.75
N LEU A 129 27.58 -5.27 -2.43
CA LEU A 129 28.16 -6.55 -2.88
C LEU A 129 27.90 -6.85 -4.36
N GLU A 130 26.85 -6.28 -4.95
CA GLU A 130 26.52 -6.44 -6.39
C GLU A 130 27.40 -5.56 -7.30
N GLN A 131 27.97 -4.46 -6.78
CA GLN A 131 28.80 -3.53 -7.57
C GLN A 131 30.30 -3.84 -7.52
N GLY A 132 30.76 -4.68 -6.58
CA GLY A 132 32.17 -5.08 -6.46
C GLY A 132 32.53 -6.43 -7.10
N ALA A 133 31.55 -7.11 -7.71
CA ALA A 133 31.71 -8.44 -8.33
C ALA A 133 31.70 -8.40 -9.87
N ARG A 134 32.05 -7.26 -10.49
CA ARG A 134 32.25 -7.12 -11.93
C ARG A 134 33.63 -6.57 -12.24
#